data_AF-A0A971K6D0-F1
#
_entry.id   AF-A0A971K6D0-F1
#
_cell.length_a   1.000
_cell.length_b   1.000
_cell.length_c   1.000
_cell.angle_alpha   90.00
_cell.angle_beta   90.00
_cell.angle_gamma   90.00
#
_symmetry.space_group_name_H-M   'P 1'
#
loop_
_entity.id
_entity.type
_entity.pdbx_description
1 polymer ?
#
loop_
_entity_poly.entity_id
_entity_poly.type
_entity_poly.pdbx_seq_one_letter_code
_entity_poly.pdbx_strand_id
1 'polypeptide(L)'
;MAKIKAKKPVKGVVLINLPDNTMIPYLQPLHNKYTTITEGADIPEGSMVPVFSTRVSCVADVITPQQIKTIQDRIIAINKIINATAKKEGWALVDAYTMIRTELVAGVALTRSDGTQSNIVVNGDYAYGGFMSLDGIHPCSTGYAIVANRMARAVNETYGTSIPLIDEVEVWKNDSLNQNPIDPRDYPAQMGNLTYIVNTMVRLMAQFM
;
A
#
# COMPACT_ATOMS: atom_id res chain seq x y z
N MET A 1 27.87 31.59 -16.85
CA MET A 1 27.04 30.47 -16.37
C MET A 1 27.11 30.40 -14.86
N ALA A 2 25.96 30.45 -14.19
CA ALA A 2 25.87 30.42 -12.73
C ALA A 2 26.27 29.03 -12.21
N LYS A 3 27.29 28.96 -11.34
CA LYS A 3 27.58 27.76 -10.56
C LYS A 3 26.46 27.60 -9.54
N ILE A 4 25.68 26.52 -9.62
CA ILE A 4 24.80 26.12 -8.53
C ILE A 4 25.71 25.78 -7.34
N LYS A 5 25.82 26.69 -6.38
CA LYS A 5 26.50 26.41 -5.11
C LYS A 5 25.69 25.32 -4.40
N ALA A 6 26.34 24.20 -4.07
CA ALA A 6 25.76 23.19 -3.19
C ALA A 6 25.29 23.88 -1.90
N LYS A 7 23.99 23.79 -1.61
CA LYS A 7 23.45 24.18 -0.30
C LYS A 7 24.07 23.25 0.74
N LYS A 8 24.35 23.77 1.95
CA LYS A 8 24.78 23.00 3.13
C LYS A 8 23.94 21.72 3.27
N PRO A 9 24.47 20.59 3.79
CA PRO A 9 23.75 19.33 3.81
C PRO A 9 22.40 19.54 4.48
N VAL A 10 21.32 19.19 3.77
CA VAL A 10 20.00 19.07 4.39
C VAL A 10 20.12 17.91 5.37
N LYS A 11 20.39 18.21 6.64
CA LYS A 11 20.37 17.22 7.71
C LYS A 11 18.90 16.94 8.02
N GLY A 12 18.48 15.68 7.95
CA GLY A 12 17.12 15.26 8.31
C GLY A 12 16.17 14.95 7.14
N VAL A 13 16.68 14.46 6.00
CA VAL A 13 15.81 13.94 4.93
C VAL A 13 15.56 12.45 5.17
N VAL A 14 14.31 12.04 5.15
CA VAL A 14 13.94 10.63 5.03
C VAL A 14 13.31 10.41 3.67
N LEU A 15 13.77 9.39 2.96
CA LEU A 15 13.11 8.88 1.76
C LEU A 15 12.37 7.60 2.12
N ILE A 16 11.22 7.39 1.48
CA ILE A 16 10.53 6.11 1.47
C ILE A 16 10.49 5.65 0.01
N ASN A 17 10.89 4.40 -0.24
CA ASN A 17 10.74 3.85 -1.58
C ASN A 17 9.27 3.52 -1.87
N LEU A 18 8.94 3.30 -3.13
CA LEU A 18 7.58 2.97 -3.52
C LEU A 18 7.21 1.56 -3.04
N PRO A 19 6.05 1.38 -2.38
CA PRO A 19 5.51 0.05 -2.11
C PRO A 19 5.19 -0.69 -3.42
N ASP A 20 5.09 -2.01 -3.34
CA ASP A 20 4.55 -2.79 -4.46
C ASP A 20 3.03 -2.66 -4.52
N ASN A 21 2.55 -1.67 -5.27
CA ASN A 21 1.12 -1.40 -5.44
C ASN A 21 0.36 -2.51 -6.16
N THR A 22 1.04 -3.52 -6.72
CA THR A 22 0.36 -4.69 -7.31
C THR A 22 0.01 -5.76 -6.28
N MET A 23 0.55 -5.63 -5.05
CA MET A 23 0.32 -6.56 -3.94
C MET A 23 -0.54 -5.97 -2.82
N ILE A 24 -1.04 -4.75 -2.97
CA ILE A 24 -2.00 -4.17 -2.03
C ILE A 24 -3.42 -4.66 -2.33
N PRO A 25 -4.33 -4.69 -1.35
CA PRO A 25 -5.63 -5.32 -1.54
C PRO A 25 -6.58 -4.60 -2.48
N TYR A 26 -6.26 -3.39 -2.93
CA TYR A 26 -7.00 -2.75 -4.01
C TYR A 26 -7.10 -3.66 -5.24
N LEU A 27 -6.06 -4.42 -5.57
CA LEU A 27 -6.14 -5.40 -6.63
C LEU A 27 -6.45 -6.78 -6.05
N GLN A 28 -7.50 -7.40 -6.56
CA GLN A 28 -7.98 -8.71 -6.15
C GLN A 28 -7.89 -9.71 -7.31
N PRO A 29 -7.70 -11.00 -7.04
CA PRO A 29 -7.82 -12.03 -8.06
C PRO A 29 -9.17 -11.95 -8.76
N LEU A 30 -9.19 -12.16 -10.08
CA LEU A 30 -10.42 -12.11 -10.89
C LEU A 30 -11.50 -13.07 -10.38
N HIS A 31 -11.11 -14.28 -9.97
CA HIS A 31 -12.00 -15.29 -9.40
C HIS A 31 -12.17 -15.07 -7.89
N ASN A 32 -13.05 -14.13 -7.53
CA ASN A 32 -13.44 -13.86 -6.14
C ASN A 32 -14.97 -13.86 -6.00
N LYS A 33 -15.47 -13.98 -4.76
CA LYS A 33 -16.92 -14.07 -4.48
C LYS A 33 -17.73 -12.80 -4.81
N TYR A 34 -17.06 -11.66 -5.04
CA TYR A 34 -17.69 -10.36 -5.27
C TYR A 34 -17.76 -9.96 -6.74
N THR A 35 -16.96 -10.59 -7.60
CA THR A 35 -16.83 -10.22 -9.01
C THR A 35 -17.47 -11.27 -9.90
N THR A 36 -18.45 -10.86 -10.70
CA THR A 36 -19.04 -11.72 -11.74
C THR A 36 -18.36 -11.46 -13.08
N ILE A 37 -17.92 -12.53 -13.74
CA ILE A 37 -17.37 -12.45 -15.10
C ILE A 37 -18.52 -12.73 -16.08
N THR A 38 -18.70 -11.84 -17.05
CA THR A 38 -19.72 -12.02 -18.09
C THR A 38 -19.40 -13.26 -18.93
N GLU A 39 -20.40 -14.10 -19.21
CA GLU A 39 -20.22 -15.28 -20.06
C GLU A 39 -19.64 -14.89 -21.43
N GLY A 40 -18.62 -15.63 -21.87
CA GLY A 40 -17.92 -15.35 -23.13
C GLY A 40 -16.90 -14.21 -23.07
N ALA A 41 -16.67 -13.57 -21.92
CA ALA A 41 -15.60 -12.59 -21.78
C ALA A 41 -14.21 -13.25 -21.86
N ASP A 42 -13.41 -12.85 -22.85
CA ASP A 42 -12.04 -13.30 -23.03
C ASP A 42 -11.09 -12.45 -22.18
N ILE A 43 -10.78 -12.95 -20.97
CA ILE A 43 -9.92 -12.27 -19.99
C ILE A 43 -8.66 -13.10 -19.78
N PRO A 44 -7.45 -12.54 -19.93
CA PRO A 44 -6.21 -13.26 -19.67
C PRO A 44 -6.13 -13.80 -18.24
N GLU A 45 -5.72 -15.05 -18.08
CA GLU A 45 -5.47 -15.66 -16.77
C GLU A 45 -4.45 -14.85 -15.96
N GLY A 46 -4.65 -14.75 -14.65
CA GLY A 46 -3.80 -13.93 -13.77
C GLY A 46 -4.11 -12.43 -13.81
N SER A 47 -5.12 -12.01 -14.58
CA SER A 47 -5.63 -10.63 -14.48
C SER A 47 -6.21 -10.37 -13.10
N MET A 48 -6.13 -9.11 -12.65
CA MET A 48 -6.65 -8.66 -11.37
C MET A 48 -7.69 -7.56 -11.57
N VAL A 49 -8.59 -7.42 -10.60
CA VAL A 49 -9.66 -6.43 -10.60
C VAL A 49 -9.56 -5.51 -9.39
N PRO A 50 -9.94 -4.23 -9.52
CA PRO A 50 -10.11 -3.37 -8.35
C PRO A 50 -11.11 -3.96 -7.36
N VAL A 51 -10.87 -3.75 -6.07
CA VAL A 51 -11.57 -4.36 -4.92
C VAL A 51 -13.09 -4.16 -4.96
N PHE A 52 -13.57 -3.08 -5.58
CA PHE A 52 -14.99 -2.72 -5.69
C PHE A 52 -15.64 -3.07 -7.04
N SER A 53 -14.91 -3.76 -7.92
CA SER A 53 -15.45 -4.18 -9.21
C SER A 53 -16.36 -5.39 -8.99
N THR A 54 -17.66 -5.23 -9.23
CA THR A 54 -18.62 -6.34 -9.06
C THR A 54 -18.88 -7.09 -10.36
N ARG A 55 -18.47 -6.54 -11.50
CA ARG A 55 -18.63 -7.16 -12.81
C ARG A 55 -17.49 -6.83 -13.77
N VAL A 56 -17.02 -7.87 -14.45
CA VAL A 56 -16.08 -7.79 -15.58
C VAL A 56 -16.78 -8.26 -16.85
N SER A 57 -16.63 -7.49 -17.93
CA SER A 57 -17.26 -7.78 -19.23
C SER A 57 -16.26 -7.86 -20.38
N CYS A 58 -15.09 -7.25 -20.24
CA CYS A 58 -14.01 -7.30 -21.22
C CYS A 58 -12.66 -7.03 -20.57
N VAL A 59 -11.58 -7.23 -21.33
CA VAL A 59 -10.20 -7.01 -20.88
C VAL A 59 -9.95 -5.58 -20.39
N ALA A 60 -10.71 -4.59 -20.86
CA ALA A 60 -10.58 -3.20 -20.42
C ALA A 60 -11.12 -2.94 -19.00
N ASP A 61 -11.83 -3.91 -18.39
CA ASP A 61 -12.32 -3.82 -17.01
C ASP A 61 -11.31 -4.39 -15.98
N VAL A 62 -10.17 -4.93 -16.43
CA VAL A 62 -9.17 -5.60 -15.58
C VAL A 62 -7.78 -4.99 -15.75
N ILE A 63 -6.88 -5.33 -14.83
CA ILE A 63 -5.43 -5.16 -15.02
C ILE A 63 -4.85 -6.51 -15.43
N THR A 64 -4.29 -6.57 -16.63
CA THR A 64 -3.70 -7.79 -17.20
C THR A 64 -2.35 -8.14 -16.57
N PRO A 65 -1.87 -9.40 -16.66
CA PRO A 65 -0.54 -9.78 -16.20
C PRO A 65 0.59 -8.93 -16.80
N GLN A 66 0.46 -8.55 -18.07
CA GLN A 66 1.45 -7.70 -18.74
C GLN A 66 1.46 -6.28 -18.17
N GLN A 67 0.29 -5.72 -17.83
CA GLN A 67 0.20 -4.42 -17.16
C GLN A 67 0.76 -4.49 -15.73
N ILE A 68 0.45 -5.56 -14.98
CA ILE A 68 1.03 -5.81 -13.65
C ILE A 68 2.55 -5.83 -13.72
N LYS A 69 3.11 -6.59 -14.67
CA LYS A 69 4.57 -6.63 -14.88
C LYS A 69 5.14 -5.25 -15.22
N THR A 70 4.47 -4.50 -16.09
CA THR A 70 4.90 -3.14 -16.47
C THR A 70 4.94 -2.21 -15.25
N ILE A 71 3.93 -2.28 -14.38
CA ILE A 71 3.87 -1.51 -13.14
C ILE A 71 5.03 -1.91 -12.20
N GLN A 72 5.24 -3.22 -11.99
CA GLN A 72 6.31 -3.74 -11.14
C GLN A 72 7.70 -3.32 -11.65
N ASP A 73 7.95 -3.45 -12.95
CA ASP A 73 9.22 -3.04 -13.57
C ASP A 73 9.48 -1.53 -13.35
N ARG A 74 8.43 -0.69 -13.39
CA ARG A 74 8.55 0.74 -13.12
C ARG A 74 8.75 1.08 -11.65
N ILE A 75 8.07 0.38 -10.75
CA ILE A 75 8.31 0.50 -9.30
C ILE A 75 9.77 0.17 -9.00
N ILE A 76 10.29 -0.94 -9.52
CA ILE A 76 11.70 -1.35 -9.34
C ILE A 76 12.67 -0.29 -9.88
N ALA A 77 12.41 0.24 -11.08
CA ALA A 77 13.25 1.27 -11.68
C ALA A 77 13.29 2.57 -10.85
N ILE A 78 12.13 3.01 -10.34
CA ILE A 78 12.05 4.20 -9.47
C ILE A 78 12.72 3.94 -8.12
N ASN A 79 12.47 2.77 -7.50
CA ASN A 79 13.09 2.38 -6.23
C ASN A 79 14.61 2.32 -6.33
N LYS A 80 15.16 1.89 -7.46
CA LYS A 80 16.61 1.94 -7.71
C LYS A 80 17.15 3.38 -7.63
N ILE A 81 16.42 4.36 -8.16
CA ILE A 81 16.80 5.78 -8.10
C ILE A 81 16.69 6.31 -6.66
N ILE A 82 15.59 6.03 -5.97
CA ILE A 82 15.37 6.46 -4.57
C ILE A 82 16.46 5.90 -3.67
N ASN A 83 16.71 4.59 -3.73
CA ASN A 83 17.69 3.91 -2.90
C ASN A 83 19.11 4.42 -3.18
N ALA A 84 19.48 4.59 -4.46
CA ALA A 84 20.78 5.13 -4.84
C ALA A 84 20.97 6.58 -4.35
N THR A 85 19.90 7.39 -4.41
CA THR A 85 19.92 8.77 -3.91
C THR A 85 20.11 8.81 -2.40
N ALA A 86 19.32 8.03 -1.65
CA ALA A 86 19.46 7.93 -0.19
C ALA A 86 20.88 7.53 0.21
N LYS A 87 21.43 6.49 -0.44
CA LYS A 87 22.79 6.03 -0.19
C LYS A 87 23.85 7.09 -0.51
N LYS A 88 23.74 7.76 -1.66
CA LYS A 88 24.71 8.78 -2.10
C LYS A 88 24.72 9.99 -1.16
N GLU A 89 23.55 10.42 -0.71
CA GLU A 89 23.41 11.63 0.12
C GLU A 89 23.51 11.32 1.63
N GLY A 90 23.57 10.04 2.02
CA GLY A 90 23.59 9.61 3.42
C GLY A 90 22.27 9.91 4.14
N TRP A 91 21.14 9.73 3.44
CA TRP A 91 19.80 10.00 3.97
C TRP A 91 19.13 8.74 4.50
N ALA A 92 18.24 8.92 5.48
CA ALA A 92 17.44 7.84 6.01
C ALA A 92 16.54 7.25 4.91
N LEU A 93 16.37 5.93 4.91
CA LEU A 93 15.56 5.21 3.92
C LEU A 93 14.59 4.25 4.62
N VAL A 94 13.32 4.32 4.25
CA VAL A 94 12.29 3.35 4.61
C VAL A 94 11.96 2.48 3.41
N ASP A 95 12.01 1.15 3.60
CA ASP A 95 11.73 0.16 2.56
C ASP A 95 10.27 -0.30 2.58
N ALA A 96 9.39 0.49 1.97
CA ALA A 96 7.98 0.15 1.82
C ALA A 96 7.75 -1.02 0.84
N TYR A 97 8.65 -1.20 -0.13
CA TYR A 97 8.59 -2.30 -1.09
C TYR A 97 8.65 -3.65 -0.39
N THR A 98 9.67 -3.88 0.44
CA THR A 98 9.81 -5.12 1.22
C THR A 98 8.70 -5.27 2.27
N MET A 99 8.28 -4.16 2.89
CA MET A 99 7.19 -4.16 3.86
C MET A 99 5.89 -4.74 3.27
N ILE A 100 5.50 -4.33 2.07
CA ILE A 100 4.28 -4.82 1.42
C ILE A 100 4.45 -6.25 0.91
N ARG A 101 5.58 -6.57 0.26
CA ARG A 101 5.77 -7.88 -0.38
C ARG A 101 5.99 -9.04 0.59
N THR A 102 6.53 -8.75 1.76
CA THR A 102 7.02 -9.81 2.67
C THR A 102 6.43 -9.64 4.06
N GLU A 103 6.61 -8.49 4.68
CA GLU A 103 6.31 -8.33 6.10
C GLU A 103 4.80 -8.31 6.36
N LEU A 104 4.04 -7.58 5.56
CA LEU A 104 2.58 -7.55 5.67
C LEU A 104 1.90 -8.82 5.15
N VAL A 105 2.60 -9.64 4.36
CA VAL A 105 2.13 -10.99 4.02
C VAL A 105 2.31 -11.93 5.21
N ALA A 106 3.43 -11.82 5.94
CA ALA A 106 3.72 -12.63 7.12
C ALA A 106 2.95 -12.18 8.38
N GLY A 107 2.67 -10.89 8.48
CA GLY A 107 2.14 -10.23 9.67
C GLY A 107 3.22 -9.47 10.45
N VAL A 108 2.83 -8.33 11.00
CA VAL A 108 3.67 -7.40 11.77
C VAL A 108 3.11 -7.26 13.17
N ALA A 109 3.91 -7.58 14.19
CA ALA A 109 3.55 -7.36 15.58
C ALA A 109 3.64 -5.87 15.93
N LEU A 110 2.61 -5.33 16.58
CA LEU A 110 2.55 -3.91 16.95
C LEU A 110 3.58 -3.57 18.03
N THR A 111 4.22 -2.41 17.90
CA THR A 111 5.24 -1.87 18.80
C THR A 111 4.62 -0.86 19.79
N ARG A 112 5.00 -0.95 21.06
CA ARG A 112 4.69 0.08 22.07
C ARG A 112 5.67 1.25 21.99
N SER A 113 5.33 2.35 22.66
CA SER A 113 6.16 3.57 22.68
C SER A 113 7.58 3.37 23.25
N ASP A 114 7.77 2.37 24.11
CA ASP A 114 9.09 1.97 24.65
C ASP A 114 9.91 1.08 23.70
N GLY A 115 9.38 0.77 22.52
CA GLY A 115 10.01 -0.07 21.51
C GLY A 115 9.77 -1.58 21.68
N THR A 116 9.06 -2.02 22.73
CA THR A 116 8.72 -3.43 22.91
C THR A 116 7.61 -3.89 21.97
N GLN A 117 7.66 -5.16 21.55
CA GLN A 117 6.60 -5.75 20.73
C GLN A 117 5.42 -6.23 21.59
N SER A 118 4.23 -6.11 21.03
CA SER A 118 3.00 -6.68 21.58
C SER A 118 2.71 -8.05 20.94
N ASN A 119 1.65 -8.71 21.42
CA ASN A 119 1.10 -9.92 20.84
C ASN A 119 0.03 -9.65 19.77
N ILE A 120 -0.27 -8.39 19.46
CA ILE A 120 -1.23 -8.01 18.42
C ILE A 120 -0.48 -7.99 17.10
N VAL A 121 -0.95 -8.76 16.12
CA VAL A 121 -0.36 -8.86 14.79
C VAL A 121 -1.35 -8.32 13.77
N VAL A 122 -0.88 -7.42 12.91
CA VAL A 122 -1.62 -6.91 11.75
C VAL A 122 -0.96 -7.38 10.47
N ASN A 123 -1.72 -7.52 9.40
CA ASN A 123 -1.24 -7.94 8.08
C ASN A 123 -1.89 -7.09 6.97
N GLY A 124 -1.52 -7.36 5.73
CA GLY A 124 -2.00 -6.62 4.57
C GLY A 124 -3.42 -6.94 4.11
N ASP A 125 -4.16 -7.85 4.74
CA ASP A 125 -5.45 -8.33 4.24
C ASP A 125 -6.52 -7.22 4.20
N TYR A 126 -7.35 -7.21 3.15
CA TYR A 126 -8.44 -6.24 3.02
C TYR A 126 -9.46 -6.36 4.16
N ALA A 127 -9.89 -5.22 4.71
CA ALA A 127 -10.91 -5.07 5.75
C ALA A 127 -10.62 -5.71 7.11
N TYR A 128 -9.86 -6.81 7.17
CA TYR A 128 -9.63 -7.60 8.38
C TYR A 128 -8.16 -7.69 8.80
N GLY A 129 -7.23 -7.30 7.94
CA GLY A 129 -5.80 -7.37 8.23
C GLY A 129 -5.29 -6.31 9.20
N GLY A 130 -6.03 -5.21 9.35
CA GLY A 130 -5.75 -4.18 10.34
C GLY A 130 -4.62 -3.21 10.01
N PHE A 131 -3.98 -3.38 8.85
CA PHE A 131 -3.04 -2.40 8.28
C PHE A 131 -3.72 -1.47 7.25
N MET A 132 -4.59 -2.00 6.40
CA MET A 132 -5.18 -1.29 5.26
C MET A 132 -6.51 -0.63 5.62
N SER A 133 -6.78 0.53 5.02
CA SER A 133 -8.08 1.18 5.05
C SER A 133 -9.07 0.50 4.09
N LEU A 134 -10.34 0.89 4.16
CA LEU A 134 -11.40 0.32 3.33
C LEU A 134 -11.27 0.66 1.84
N ASP A 135 -10.43 1.63 1.44
CA ASP A 135 -10.16 1.86 0.02
C ASP A 135 -9.25 0.80 -0.61
N GLY A 136 -8.58 -0.03 0.20
CA GLY A 136 -7.62 -1.04 -0.25
C GLY A 136 -6.29 -0.49 -0.78
N ILE A 137 -6.07 0.83 -0.71
CA ILE A 137 -4.87 1.53 -1.20
C ILE A 137 -4.07 2.11 -0.04
N HIS A 138 -4.71 2.85 0.85
CA HIS A 138 -4.03 3.56 1.93
C HIS A 138 -4.06 2.76 3.23
N PRO A 139 -3.03 2.91 4.09
CA PRO A 139 -3.08 2.39 5.45
C PRO A 139 -4.23 3.02 6.25
N CYS A 140 -4.75 2.29 7.24
CA CYS A 140 -5.60 2.86 8.28
C CYS A 140 -4.76 3.62 9.32
N SER A 141 -5.37 4.10 10.41
CA SER A 141 -4.67 4.83 11.46
C SER A 141 -3.55 3.98 12.08
N THR A 142 -3.81 2.71 12.37
CA THR A 142 -2.79 1.77 12.86
C THR A 142 -1.68 1.55 11.82
N GLY A 143 -2.04 1.37 10.54
CA GLY A 143 -1.05 1.22 9.49
C GLY A 143 -0.13 2.43 9.33
N TYR A 144 -0.67 3.65 9.43
CA TYR A 144 0.14 4.87 9.44
C TYR A 144 1.01 5.00 10.69
N ALA A 145 0.57 4.54 11.86
CA ALA A 145 1.41 4.50 13.06
C ALA A 145 2.65 3.60 12.87
N ILE A 146 2.47 2.43 12.24
CA ILE A 146 3.58 1.53 11.88
C ILE A 146 4.55 2.20 10.92
N VAL A 147 4.05 2.84 9.85
CA VAL A 147 4.90 3.55 8.87
C VAL A 147 5.64 4.72 9.53
N ALA A 148 4.98 5.48 10.39
CA ALA A 148 5.59 6.58 11.13
C ALA A 148 6.70 6.09 12.07
N ASN A 149 6.49 4.98 12.77
CA ASN A 149 7.54 4.37 13.60
C ASN A 149 8.73 3.88 12.78
N ARG A 150 8.50 3.34 11.57
CA ARG A 150 9.61 3.00 10.64
C ARG A 150 10.40 4.23 10.22
N MET A 151 9.72 5.34 9.91
CA MET A 151 10.39 6.61 9.62
C MET A 151 11.19 7.12 10.82
N ALA A 152 10.60 7.12 12.02
CA ALA A 152 11.28 7.56 13.24
C ALA A 152 12.54 6.72 13.52
N ARG A 153 12.46 5.39 13.38
CA ARG A 153 13.61 4.49 13.53
C ARG A 153 14.69 4.77 12.49
N ALA A 154 14.34 4.85 11.21
CA ALA A 154 15.30 5.14 10.14
C ALA A 154 16.02 6.48 10.36
N VAL A 155 15.29 7.51 10.81
CA VAL A 155 15.84 8.83 11.14
C VAL A 155 16.76 8.76 12.36
N ASN A 156 16.33 8.10 13.44
CA ASN A 156 17.14 7.92 14.65
C ASN A 156 18.45 7.16 14.37
N GLU A 157 18.38 6.08 13.59
CA GLU A 157 19.54 5.27 13.20
C GLU A 157 20.51 6.05 12.30
N THR A 158 19.99 6.82 11.34
CA THR A 158 20.84 7.54 10.38
C THR A 158 21.48 8.79 10.99
N TYR A 159 20.76 9.49 11.87
CA TYR A 159 21.15 10.82 12.33
C TYR A 159 21.49 10.90 13.82
N GLY A 160 21.38 9.80 14.58
CA GLY A 160 21.62 9.78 16.02
C GLY A 160 20.61 10.60 16.81
N THR A 161 19.39 10.77 16.30
CA THR A 161 18.31 11.47 16.98
C THR A 161 17.56 10.55 17.95
N SER A 162 16.62 11.11 18.70
CA SER A 162 15.78 10.38 19.66
C SER A 162 14.31 10.75 19.50
N ILE A 163 13.80 10.65 18.27
CA ILE A 163 12.36 10.81 17.98
C ILE A 163 11.62 9.69 18.70
N PRO A 164 10.61 10.00 19.56
CA PRO A 164 9.86 9.00 20.27
C PRO A 164 9.01 8.15 19.31
N LEU A 165 8.78 6.90 19.69
CA LEU A 165 7.88 6.00 18.97
C LEU A 165 6.44 6.22 19.41
N ILE A 166 5.52 6.07 18.46
CA ILE A 166 4.08 5.98 18.69
C ILE A 166 3.79 4.63 19.34
N ASP A 167 2.89 4.60 20.32
CA ASP A 167 2.31 3.35 20.81
C ASP A 167 1.28 2.83 19.80
N GLU A 168 1.69 1.89 18.96
CA GLU A 168 0.84 1.33 17.91
C GLU A 168 -0.34 0.54 18.50
N VAL A 169 -0.19 -0.01 19.71
CA VAL A 169 -1.27 -0.73 20.41
C VAL A 169 -2.35 0.24 20.87
N GLU A 170 -1.95 1.42 21.37
CA GLU A 170 -2.90 2.48 21.72
C GLU A 170 -3.66 2.98 20.49
N VAL A 171 -2.97 3.18 19.36
CA VAL A 171 -3.63 3.57 18.10
C VAL A 171 -4.59 2.48 17.64
N TRP A 172 -4.16 1.21 17.66
CA TRP A 172 -5.01 0.07 17.28
C TRP A 172 -6.30 -0.04 18.10
N LYS A 173 -6.24 0.19 19.42
CA LYS A 173 -7.42 0.21 20.29
C LYS A 173 -8.43 1.30 19.94
N ASN A 174 -7.96 2.41 19.35
CA ASN A 174 -8.80 3.55 18.96
C ASN A 174 -9.14 3.57 17.46
N ASP A 175 -8.56 2.67 16.66
CA ASP A 175 -8.85 2.55 15.25
C ASP A 175 -10.11 1.69 15.05
N SER A 176 -11.20 2.34 14.63
CA SER A 176 -12.50 1.67 14.46
C SER A 176 -12.47 0.58 13.39
N LEU A 177 -11.60 0.69 12.38
CA LEU A 177 -11.44 -0.34 11.35
C LEU A 177 -10.79 -1.61 11.92
N ASN A 178 -10.04 -1.46 13.01
CA ASN A 178 -9.40 -2.55 13.72
C ASN A 178 -10.28 -3.15 14.82
N GLN A 179 -11.04 -2.31 15.54
CA GLN A 179 -11.92 -2.79 16.61
C GLN A 179 -13.24 -3.36 16.11
N ASN A 180 -13.76 -2.84 15.00
CA ASN A 180 -15.00 -3.28 14.39
C ASN A 180 -14.81 -3.45 12.88
N PRO A 181 -13.99 -4.42 12.43
CA PRO A 181 -13.68 -4.59 11.02
C PRO A 181 -14.93 -4.95 10.21
N ILE A 182 -15.06 -4.33 9.05
CA ILE A 182 -16.21 -4.49 8.15
C ILE A 182 -15.70 -4.55 6.73
N ASP A 183 -16.12 -5.55 5.95
CA ASP A 183 -15.97 -5.54 4.50
C ASP A 183 -17.23 -4.89 3.87
N PRO A 184 -17.13 -3.68 3.28
CA PRO A 184 -18.29 -3.01 2.69
C PRO A 184 -18.95 -3.81 1.57
N ARG A 185 -18.20 -4.72 0.93
CA ARG A 185 -18.68 -5.55 -0.19
C ARG A 185 -19.68 -6.61 0.26
N ASP A 186 -19.69 -6.95 1.56
CA ASP A 186 -20.71 -7.83 2.14
C ASP A 186 -22.07 -7.11 2.30
N TYR A 187 -22.15 -5.80 2.02
CA TYR A 187 -23.36 -4.97 2.12
C TYR A 187 -23.75 -4.35 0.76
N PRO A 188 -24.18 -5.15 -0.24
CA PRO A 188 -24.34 -4.72 -1.63
C PRO A 188 -25.36 -3.59 -1.84
N ALA A 189 -26.38 -3.48 -0.97
CA ALA A 189 -27.34 -2.38 -1.00
C ALA A 189 -26.68 -1.00 -0.79
N GLN A 190 -25.53 -0.95 -0.11
CA GLN A 190 -24.75 0.28 0.12
C GLN A 190 -23.72 0.53 -1.00
N MET A 191 -23.48 -0.45 -1.88
CA MET A 191 -22.45 -0.44 -2.92
C MET A 191 -22.96 -0.05 -4.33
N GLY A 192 -24.27 0.18 -4.48
CA GLY A 192 -24.94 0.25 -5.78
C GLY A 192 -24.35 1.22 -6.81
N ASN A 193 -23.90 2.41 -6.40
CA ASN A 193 -23.31 3.40 -7.31
C ASN A 193 -21.78 3.30 -7.47
N LEU A 194 -21.09 2.54 -6.61
CA LEU A 194 -19.62 2.45 -6.66
C LEU A 194 -19.13 1.67 -7.88
N THR A 195 -19.85 0.61 -8.28
CA THR A 195 -19.42 -0.25 -9.39
C THR A 195 -19.26 0.54 -10.69
N TYR A 196 -20.24 1.37 -11.05
CA TYR A 196 -20.21 2.15 -12.29
C TYR A 196 -19.08 3.18 -12.29
N ILE A 197 -18.86 3.85 -11.14
CA ILE A 197 -17.78 4.83 -10.97
C ILE A 197 -16.42 4.15 -11.13
N VAL A 198 -16.19 3.03 -10.44
CA VAL A 198 -14.91 2.31 -10.47
C VAL A 198 -14.62 1.76 -11.86
N ASN A 199 -15.57 1.10 -12.51
CA ASN A 199 -15.38 0.59 -13.88
C ASN A 199 -15.10 1.73 -14.88
N THR A 200 -15.76 2.90 -14.72
CA THR A 200 -15.48 4.07 -15.56
C THR A 200 -14.06 4.58 -15.36
N MET A 201 -13.58 4.65 -14.11
CA MET A 201 -12.22 5.10 -13.78
C MET A 201 -11.16 4.14 -14.33
N VAL A 202 -11.36 2.83 -14.21
CA VAL A 202 -10.45 1.82 -14.77
C VAL A 202 -10.33 1.98 -16.28
N ARG A 203 -11.47 2.09 -16.98
CA ARG A 203 -11.51 2.29 -18.43
C ARG A 203 -10.80 3.57 -18.86
N LEU A 204 -10.98 4.65 -18.11
CA LEU A 204 -10.29 5.91 -18.38
C LEU A 204 -8.77 5.77 -18.18
N MET A 205 -8.33 5.12 -17.10
CA MET A 205 -6.91 4.90 -16.85
C MET A 205 -6.25 3.98 -17.89
N ALA A 206 -6.98 2.97 -18.38
CA ALA A 206 -6.51 2.10 -19.45
C ALA A 206 -6.23 2.84 -20.77
N GLN A 207 -6.83 4.01 -21.01
CA GLN A 207 -6.55 4.84 -22.19
C GLN A 207 -5.22 5.62 -22.10
N PHE A 208 -4.63 5.72 -20.90
CA PHE A 208 -3.39 6.45 -20.65
C PHE A 208 -2.15 5.56 -20.49
N MET A 209 -2.30 4.24 -20.64
CA MET A 209 -1.23 3.24 -20.59
C MET A 209 -0.92 2.72 -22.00
#